data_AF-A0A183EKJ3-F1
#
_entry.id   AF-A0A183EKJ3-F1
#
_cell.length_a   1.000
_cell.length_b   1.000
_cell.length_c   1.000
_cell.angle_alpha   90.00
_cell.angle_beta   90.00
_cell.angle_gamma   90.00
#
_symmetry.space_group_name_H-M   'P 1'
#
loop_
_entity.id
_entity.type
_entity.pdbx_description
1 polymer ?
#
loop_
_entity_poly.entity_id
_entity_poly.type
_entity_poly.pdbx_seq_one_letter_code
_entity_poly.pdbx_strand_id
1 'polypeptide(L)'
;MFQNVRPEAYPDLDTIIITGNTIGDLAGSNLFGANVSNHYVSLVNLSNNAISAIDSYTFRGLPAVEYFYLNDNAIERIGADPF
;
A
#
# COMPACT_ATOMS: atom_id res chain seq x y z
N MET A 1 -10.34 -0.17 -0.55
CA MET A 1 -9.18 -1.10 -0.56
C MET A 1 -9.09 -1.73 -1.95
N PHE A 2 -7.91 -1.79 -2.57
CA PHE A 2 -7.75 -2.31 -3.95
C PHE A 2 -7.86 -3.84 -4.07
N GLN A 3 -8.53 -4.51 -3.13
CA GLN A 3 -8.64 -5.97 -3.09
C GLN A 3 -9.22 -6.61 -4.37
N ASN A 4 -9.85 -5.81 -5.23
CA ASN A 4 -10.46 -6.25 -6.49
C ASN A 4 -9.72 -5.76 -7.75
N VAL A 5 -8.64 -4.99 -7.60
CA VAL A 5 -7.84 -4.53 -8.74
C VAL A 5 -6.86 -5.62 -9.12
N ARG A 6 -6.97 -6.12 -10.35
CA ARG A 6 -6.04 -7.07 -10.95
C ARG A 6 -4.86 -6.30 -11.53
N PRO A 7 -3.63 -6.37 -10.97
CA PRO A 7 -2.48 -5.67 -11.51
C PRO A 7 -2.25 -5.95 -13.00
N GLU A 8 -2.58 -7.15 -13.46
CA GLU A 8 -2.44 -7.57 -14.86
C GLU A 8 -3.35 -6.79 -15.81
N ALA A 9 -4.44 -6.19 -15.31
CA ALA A 9 -5.31 -5.34 -16.11
C ALA A 9 -4.70 -3.96 -16.40
N TYR A 10 -3.62 -3.59 -15.69
CA TYR A 10 -2.94 -2.31 -15.82
C TYR A 10 -1.44 -2.56 -15.99
N PRO A 11 -1.01 -3.11 -17.15
CA PRO A 11 0.37 -3.55 -17.35
C PRO A 11 1.40 -2.41 -17.28
N ASP A 12 0.98 -1.17 -17.51
CA ASP A 12 1.83 0.02 -17.46
C ASP A 12 1.61 0.87 -16.19
N LEU A 13 0.92 0.32 -15.18
CA LEU A 13 0.68 1.04 -13.93
C LEU A 13 1.98 1.15 -13.13
N ASP A 14 2.52 2.36 -13.10
CA ASP A 14 3.74 2.70 -12.36
C ASP A 14 3.45 3.45 -11.05
N THR A 15 2.41 4.28 -11.04
CA THR A 15 2.14 5.22 -9.94
C THR A 15 0.75 5.01 -9.36
N ILE A 16 0.67 4.90 -8.03
CA ILE A 16 -0.58 4.87 -7.26
C ILE A 16 -0.64 6.08 -6.34
N ILE A 17 -1.68 6.88 -6.47
CA ILE A 17 -1.96 8.01 -5.58
C ILE A 17 -3.36 7.84 -5.02
N ILE A 18 -3.46 7.60 -3.71
CA ILE A 18 -4.71 7.70 -2.96
C ILE A 18 -4.44 8.63 -1.79
N THR A 19 -4.99 9.83 -1.80
CA THR A 19 -4.81 10.79 -0.70
C THR A 19 -6.14 11.38 -0.27
N GLY A 20 -6.27 11.78 0.99
CA GLY A 20 -7.48 12.39 1.53
C GLY A 20 -8.65 11.44 1.75
N ASN A 21 -8.39 10.17 2.09
CA ASN A 21 -9.45 9.20 2.44
C ASN A 21 -9.32 8.71 3.89
N THR A 22 -9.99 7.62 4.22
CA THR A 22 -9.99 7.01 5.57
C THR A 22 -9.68 5.51 5.45
N ILE A 23 -8.51 5.17 4.93
CA ILE A 23 -8.07 3.79 4.71
C ILE A 23 -8.02 3.02 6.03
N GLY A 24 -7.50 3.65 7.10
CA GLY A 24 -7.43 3.03 8.43
C GLY A 24 -6.34 1.96 8.54
N ASP A 25 -6.58 0.95 9.38
CA ASP A 25 -5.61 -0.11 9.67
C ASP A 25 -5.26 -0.93 8.42
N LEU A 26 -3.97 -0.98 8.06
CA LEU A 26 -3.43 -1.76 6.95
C LEU A 26 -2.61 -2.97 7.40
N ALA A 27 -2.44 -3.20 8.70
CA ALA A 27 -1.75 -4.38 9.19
C ALA A 27 -2.51 -5.65 8.77
N GLY A 28 -1.76 -6.67 8.37
CA GLY A 28 -2.30 -7.94 7.86
C GLY A 28 -2.95 -7.84 6.49
N SER A 29 -2.93 -6.67 5.84
CA SER A 29 -3.60 -6.42 4.57
C SER A 29 -2.61 -6.02 3.50
N ASN A 30 -2.70 -6.64 2.33
CA ASN A 30 -1.98 -6.18 1.14
C ASN A 30 -2.89 -5.26 0.31
N LEU A 31 -2.36 -4.16 -0.24
CA LEU A 31 -3.14 -3.20 -1.01
C LEU A 31 -3.93 -3.85 -2.15
N PHE A 32 -3.34 -4.78 -2.90
CA PHE A 32 -3.98 -5.49 -4.02
C PHE A 32 -4.77 -6.75 -3.63
N GLY A 33 -4.89 -7.04 -2.33
CA GLY A 33 -5.54 -8.26 -1.84
C GLY A 33 -4.58 -9.44 -1.63
N ALA A 34 -5.15 -10.56 -1.19
CA ALA A 34 -4.37 -11.72 -0.75
C ALA A 34 -3.59 -12.36 -1.89
N ASN A 35 -2.28 -12.57 -1.69
CA ASN A 35 -1.38 -13.24 -2.63
C ASN A 35 -1.25 -12.57 -4.02
N VAL A 36 -1.45 -11.26 -4.09
CA VAL A 36 -1.28 -10.48 -5.33
C VAL A 36 -0.04 -9.58 -5.23
N SER A 37 0.83 -9.62 -6.22
CA SER A 37 2.03 -8.79 -6.28
C SER A 37 2.08 -7.99 -7.59
N ASN A 38 2.33 -6.69 -7.49
CA ASN A 38 2.60 -5.81 -8.62
C ASN A 38 4.10 -5.51 -8.67
N HIS A 39 4.73 -5.85 -9.80
CA HIS A 39 6.18 -5.74 -9.99
C HIS A 39 6.60 -4.51 -10.80
N TYR A 40 5.66 -3.59 -11.08
CA TYR A 40 5.87 -2.43 -11.93
C TYR A 40 5.68 -1.10 -11.19
N VAL A 41 4.82 -1.09 -10.17
CA VAL A 41 4.55 0.13 -9.39
C VAL A 41 5.79 0.56 -8.63
N SER A 42 6.35 1.71 -9.01
CA SER A 42 7.53 2.32 -8.39
C SER A 42 7.16 3.38 -7.35
N LEU A 43 5.99 4.02 -7.48
CA LEU A 43 5.54 5.07 -6.57
C LEU A 43 4.17 4.77 -5.98
N VAL A 44 4.09 4.79 -4.65
CA VAL A 44 2.82 4.74 -3.93
C VAL A 44 2.72 5.93 -2.97
N ASN A 45 1.67 6.72 -3.10
CA ASN A 45 1.35 7.81 -2.19
C ASN A 45 0.02 7.51 -1.48
N LEU A 46 0.11 7.24 -0.17
CA LEU A 46 -1.01 7.03 0.74
C LEU A 46 -1.07 8.11 1.82
N SER A 47 -0.58 9.32 1.53
CA SER A 47 -0.65 10.42 2.49
C SER A 47 -2.09 10.82 2.81
N ASN A 48 -2.31 11.32 4.02
CA ASN A 48 -3.63 11.80 4.47
C ASN A 48 -4.75 10.73 4.34
N ASN A 49 -4.55 9.54 4.92
CA ASN A 49 -5.53 8.45 4.87
C ASN A 49 -5.95 7.88 6.23
N ALA A 50 -5.58 8.55 7.33
CA ALA A 50 -5.82 8.07 8.69
C ALA A 50 -5.32 6.62 8.93
N ILE A 51 -4.23 6.21 8.26
CA ILE A 51 -3.64 4.89 8.46
C ILE A 51 -3.12 4.80 9.90
N SER A 52 -3.61 3.81 10.65
CA SER A 52 -3.28 3.65 12.08
C SER A 52 -2.23 2.58 12.35
N ALA A 53 -2.09 1.59 11.45
CA ALA A 53 -1.09 0.55 11.58
C ALA A 53 -0.66 -0.04 10.24
N ILE A 54 0.58 -0.53 10.21
CA ILE A 54 1.23 -1.21 9.07
C ILE A 54 2.05 -2.40 9.56
N ASP A 55 2.31 -3.40 8.71
CA ASP A 55 3.22 -4.52 8.99
C ASP A 55 3.82 -5.11 7.71
N SER A 56 4.55 -6.23 7.82
CA SER A 56 5.15 -6.94 6.69
C SER A 56 4.15 -7.36 5.60
N TYR A 57 2.87 -7.53 5.90
CA TYR A 57 1.87 -7.85 4.88
C TYR A 57 1.44 -6.62 4.07
N THR A 58 1.54 -5.42 4.65
CA THR A 58 1.18 -4.16 3.99
C THR A 58 1.93 -3.94 2.68
N PHE A 59 3.22 -4.30 2.64
CA PHE A 59 4.10 -4.00 1.49
C PHE A 59 4.48 -5.21 0.66
N ARG A 60 4.11 -6.42 1.10
CA ARG A 60 4.45 -7.68 0.44
C ARG A 60 4.05 -7.75 -1.05
N GLY A 61 2.98 -7.07 -1.43
CA GLY A 61 2.49 -7.02 -2.81
C GLY A 61 3.16 -5.96 -3.70
N LEU A 62 4.15 -5.22 -3.17
CA LEU A 62 4.75 -4.04 -3.81
C LEU A 62 6.29 -4.14 -3.92
N PRO A 63 6.85 -5.25 -4.44
CA PRO A 63 8.30 -5.49 -4.42
C PRO A 63 9.14 -4.49 -5.25
N ALA A 64 8.52 -3.70 -6.13
CA ALA A 64 9.20 -2.74 -6.99
C ALA A 64 9.09 -1.28 -6.50
N VAL A 65 8.44 -1.02 -5.36
CA VAL A 65 8.23 0.35 -4.88
C VAL A 65 9.55 0.97 -4.44
N GLU A 66 9.85 2.14 -5.03
CA GLU A 66 11.01 2.98 -4.73
C GLU A 66 10.61 4.19 -3.88
N TYR A 67 9.43 4.75 -4.13
CA TYR A 67 8.92 5.95 -3.46
C TYR A 67 7.63 5.63 -2.73
N PHE A 68 7.65 5.78 -1.41
CA PHE A 68 6.48 5.47 -0.60
C PHE A 68 6.16 6.57 0.42
N TYR A 69 5.01 7.22 0.24
CA TYR A 69 4.58 8.36 1.05
C TYR A 69 3.44 7.96 2.00
N LEU A 70 3.72 8.09 3.30
CA LEU A 70 2.79 7.84 4.41
C LEU A 70 2.58 9.08 5.30
N ASN A 71 3.04 10.27 4.90
CA ASN A 71 2.85 11.50 5.67
C ASN A 71 1.37 11.80 5.93
N ASP A 72 1.09 12.55 6.99
CA ASP A 72 -0.27 12.94 7.39
C ASP A 72 -1.21 11.75 7.66
N ASN A 73 -0.66 10.63 8.14
CA ASN A 73 -1.41 9.52 8.71
C ASN A 73 -1.32 9.51 10.24
N ALA A 74 -2.01 8.57 10.88
CA ALA A 74 -2.08 8.41 12.33
C ALA A 74 -1.40 7.11 12.78
N ILE A 75 -0.24 6.78 12.20
CA ILE A 75 0.42 5.48 12.41
C ILE A 75 0.94 5.41 13.86
N GLU A 76 0.31 4.58 14.67
CA GLU A 76 0.67 4.33 16.07
C GLU A 76 1.28 2.94 16.27
N ARG A 77 1.05 2.02 15.33
CA ARG A 77 1.52 0.63 15.40
C ARG A 77 2.25 0.21 14.14
N ILE A 78 3.46 -0.32 14.31
CA ILE A 78 4.29 -0.86 13.25
C ILE A 78 4.63 -2.31 13.61
N GLY A 79 4.25 -3.26 12.76
CA GLY A 79 4.56 -4.69 12.92
C GLY A 79 6.01 -5.03 12.55
N ALA A 80 6.35 -6.32 12.65
CA ALA A 80 7.68 -6.81 12.27
C ALA A 80 7.90 -6.69 10.76
N ASP A 81 9.15 -6.41 10.38
CA ASP A 81 9.65 -6.31 9.01
C ASP A 81 8.71 -5.57 8.06
N PRO A 82 8.33 -4.31 8.39
CA PRO A 82 7.43 -3.51 7.57
C PRO A 82 8.11 -2.97 6.30
N PHE A 83 9.32 -3.41 5.95
CA PHE A 83 10.07 -2.99 4.76
C PHE A 83 10.84 -4.17 4.18
#